data_AF-A0A7X8B3D5-F1
#
_entry.id   AF-A0A7X8B3D5-F1
#
_cell.length_a   1.000
_cell.length_b   1.000
_cell.length_c   1.000
_cell.angle_alpha   90.00
_cell.angle_beta   90.00
_cell.angle_gamma   90.00
#
_symmetry.space_group_name_H-M   'P 1'
#
loop_
_entity.id
_entity.type
_entity.pdbx_description
1 polymer ?
#
loop_
_entity_poly.entity_id
_entity_poly.type
_entity_poly.pdbx_seq_one_letter_code
_entity_poly.pdbx_strand_id
1 'polypeptide(L)'
;MKKQHETSTDMSGPCYVCGCCEPFVGKPGTSFREFQCPSCAAGRRNSDLARAIVRTFLGTDEPLDAALPRLQDLDIYEAQSSGVIHNRLRSCSRYQSSEYMSGIPNGTLNPQGIRCEDLESLTFPDNSFHLVITQDVMEHVRNPLRAFQEIKRVLKPGGFHIFTIPYHERKQTIKRAEFHNGETRTLLPPVHHMDPLNEKGVLVYNEFGEDILELLHDIGFNTQIVYFNRWYDFQEIPYLIDEKSYNQYIAYSSSKDVLHFFKYNSVVFLSQKPGVQQVKEEKMLKWTGERFLPSIDLNITGAEIYYEHLHRYAFASNFVKDKRVLDLASGEGYGSSLMAREALHVVGVEVDPDAVAHAKARYSASNLEFKEGSILQIPVQGRDLFDVVVCFEALEHITEHDALLSEVKRLCKEDGLFIASTPNKKIYSDARNYNNPFHVKELYLEEFRELLKKHFDYACLFGQQVCSGSRMWRMDAPMPVFSTEYLVGFDGQTMQFQQPDEHHAMYLIAVASHVPLEDLLESSYLVDTSNILTALRDQRLAELEARLAERDASLAQLQDLLVQRDASLAQLQDLLAQRDASFAQLEALLADRDSTLSHLKARVDKLDTQLEQVMNSVFWKATAPLRKLTDFFHFLTR
;
A
#
# COMPACT_ATOMS: atom_id res chain seq x y z
N MET A 1 18.89 12.35 35.32
CA MET A 1 18.66 13.72 34.79
C MET A 1 17.77 13.59 33.55
N LYS A 2 16.59 14.22 33.59
CA LYS A 2 15.60 14.26 32.52
C LYS A 2 16.21 14.91 31.28
N LYS A 3 16.31 14.19 30.16
CA LYS A 3 16.36 14.83 28.84
C LYS A 3 14.92 15.13 28.46
N GLN A 4 14.47 16.35 28.73
CA GLN A 4 13.33 16.94 28.04
C GLN A 4 13.67 16.93 26.54
N HIS A 5 12.75 16.45 25.71
CA HIS A 5 12.80 16.58 24.27
C HIS A 5 12.76 18.06 23.88
N GLU A 6 13.92 18.67 23.72
CA GLU A 6 14.12 19.86 22.89
C GLU A 6 14.32 19.39 21.43
N THR A 7 13.21 19.16 20.73
CA THR A 7 13.15 19.19 19.26
C THR A 7 11.78 19.76 18.87
N SER A 8 11.75 21.08 18.65
CA SER A 8 10.65 21.90 18.13
C SER A 8 9.23 21.58 18.65
N THR A 9 8.87 22.09 19.82
CA THR A 9 7.47 22.44 20.13
C THR A 9 7.08 23.67 19.31
N ASP A 10 6.93 23.52 18.00
CA ASP A 10 6.30 24.57 17.21
C ASP A 10 4.78 24.50 17.44
N MET A 11 4.34 25.16 18.51
CA MET A 11 2.92 25.45 18.78
C MET A 11 2.45 26.66 17.96
N SER A 12 3.25 27.18 17.03
CA SER A 12 2.88 28.38 16.27
C SER A 12 1.98 28.01 15.09
N GLY A 13 0.72 28.45 15.19
CA GLY A 13 -0.26 28.30 14.14
C GLY A 13 -1.65 28.63 14.67
N PRO A 14 -2.42 29.48 13.99
CA PRO A 14 -3.77 29.81 14.44
C PRO A 14 -4.67 28.57 14.38
N CYS A 15 -5.68 28.53 15.23
CA CYS A 15 -6.78 27.58 15.08
C CYS A 15 -7.53 27.90 13.79
N TYR A 16 -7.47 27.02 12.79
CA TYR A 16 -8.15 27.20 11.50
C TYR A 16 -9.67 26.98 11.56
N VAL A 17 -10.23 26.73 12.75
CA VAL A 17 -11.68 26.82 12.96
C VAL A 17 -12.08 28.28 13.21
N CYS A 18 -11.52 28.93 14.22
CA CYS A 18 -11.99 30.25 14.71
C CYS A 18 -10.98 31.41 14.57
N GLY A 19 -9.74 31.13 14.17
CA GLY A 19 -8.65 32.11 14.02
C GLY A 19 -7.88 32.45 15.29
N CYS A 20 -8.18 31.80 16.41
CA CYS A 20 -7.46 32.02 17.67
C CYS A 20 -5.97 31.72 17.50
N CYS A 21 -5.11 32.66 17.87
CA CYS A 21 -3.65 32.51 17.79
C CYS A 21 -3.02 31.99 19.09
N GLU A 22 -3.82 31.79 20.13
CA GLU A 22 -3.36 31.21 21.39
C GLU A 22 -3.05 29.70 21.21
N PRO A 23 -2.01 29.17 21.89
CA PRO A 23 -1.66 27.76 21.82
C PRO A 23 -2.83 26.84 22.23
N PHE A 24 -2.89 25.66 21.60
CA PHE A 24 -3.83 24.61 22.01
C PHE A 24 -3.45 24.07 23.40
N VAL A 25 -4.45 23.86 24.26
CA VAL A 25 -4.27 23.45 25.66
C VAL A 25 -4.84 22.04 25.86
N GLY A 26 -4.07 21.17 26.50
CA GLY A 26 -4.48 19.80 26.84
C GLY A 26 -4.05 19.40 28.24
N LYS A 27 -4.60 18.29 28.74
CA LYS A 27 -4.16 17.72 30.02
C LYS A 27 -2.84 16.95 29.79
N PRO A 28 -1.92 16.95 30.77
CA PRO A 28 -0.73 16.11 30.68
C PRO A 28 -1.10 14.63 30.47
N GLY A 29 -0.55 13.99 29.43
CA GLY A 29 -0.73 12.58 29.15
C GLY A 29 -1.88 12.20 28.19
N THR A 30 -2.76 13.14 27.81
CA THR A 30 -3.73 12.90 26.73
C THR A 30 -3.07 13.02 25.36
N SER A 31 -3.63 12.35 24.34
CA SER A 31 -3.16 12.49 22.96
C SER A 31 -3.04 13.96 22.54
N PHE A 32 -1.88 14.38 22.01
CA PHE A 32 -1.64 15.75 21.55
C PHE A 32 -2.65 16.21 20.50
N ARG A 33 -3.14 15.27 19.70
CA ARG A 33 -4.23 15.45 18.73
C ARG A 33 -5.51 16.02 19.35
N GLU A 34 -5.76 15.71 20.62
CA GLU A 34 -6.96 16.10 21.38
C GLU A 34 -6.76 17.38 22.20
N PHE A 35 -5.60 18.05 22.07
CA PHE A 35 -5.41 19.37 22.67
C PHE A 35 -6.38 20.36 22.03
N GLN A 36 -6.98 21.22 22.84
CA GLN A 36 -8.12 22.04 22.45
C GLN A 36 -7.74 23.51 22.32
N CYS A 37 -8.28 24.16 21.30
CA CYS A 37 -8.22 25.60 21.16
C CYS A 37 -8.97 26.25 22.35
N PRO A 38 -8.34 27.18 23.09
CA PRO A 38 -8.96 27.78 24.28
C PRO A 38 -10.19 28.65 23.95
N SER A 39 -10.33 29.08 22.69
CA SER A 39 -11.45 29.92 22.24
C SER A 39 -12.67 29.10 21.80
N CYS A 40 -12.46 28.05 21.01
CA CYS A 40 -13.56 27.35 20.33
C CYS A 40 -13.67 25.85 20.65
N ALA A 41 -12.79 25.36 21.53
CA ALA A 41 -12.65 23.97 21.96
C ALA A 41 -12.32 22.96 20.85
N ALA A 42 -11.98 23.42 19.64
CA ALA A 42 -11.52 22.56 18.55
C ALA A 42 -10.26 21.80 18.93
N GLY A 43 -10.24 20.49 18.72
CA GLY A 43 -9.00 19.71 18.74
C GLY A 43 -8.06 20.15 17.61
N ARG A 44 -6.77 19.83 17.71
CA ARG A 44 -5.82 20.13 16.63
C ARG A 44 -6.23 19.46 15.32
N ARG A 45 -6.75 18.23 15.40
CA ARG A 45 -7.37 17.53 14.26
C ARG A 45 -8.49 18.33 13.60
N ASN A 46 -9.43 18.87 14.39
CA ASN A 46 -10.54 19.64 13.82
C ASN A 46 -10.01 20.90 13.12
N SER A 47 -8.97 21.53 13.68
CA SER A 47 -8.29 22.66 13.04
C SER A 47 -7.68 22.28 11.69
N ASP A 48 -6.93 21.19 11.61
CA ASP A 48 -6.32 20.76 10.34
C ASP A 48 -7.39 20.37 9.30
N LEU A 49 -8.47 19.71 9.72
CA LEU A 49 -9.60 19.35 8.86
C LEU A 49 -10.30 20.61 8.33
N ALA A 50 -10.55 21.61 9.18
CA ALA A 50 -11.13 22.90 8.78
C ALA A 50 -10.25 23.60 7.74
N ARG A 51 -8.92 23.60 7.95
CA ARG A 51 -7.97 24.15 6.98
C ARG A 51 -8.02 23.43 5.63
N ALA A 52 -8.15 22.10 5.65
CA ALA A 52 -8.29 21.30 4.42
C ALA A 52 -9.53 21.70 3.64
N ILE A 53 -10.67 21.84 4.32
CA ILE A 53 -11.94 22.24 3.71
C ILE A 53 -11.80 23.63 3.05
N VAL A 54 -11.32 24.62 3.80
CA VAL A 54 -11.21 26.00 3.31
C VAL A 54 -10.24 26.10 2.12
N ARG A 55 -9.05 25.50 2.21
CA ARG A 55 -8.09 25.50 1.10
C ARG A 55 -8.63 24.82 -0.15
N THR A 56 -9.34 23.69 0.01
CA THR A 56 -9.84 22.91 -1.12
C THR A 56 -10.85 23.69 -1.96
N PHE A 57 -11.76 24.42 -1.30
CA PHE A 57 -12.85 25.10 -2.01
C PHE A 57 -12.58 26.59 -2.29
N LEU A 58 -11.77 27.26 -1.46
CA LEU A 58 -11.53 28.71 -1.57
C LEU A 58 -10.08 29.06 -1.92
N GLY A 59 -9.13 28.13 -1.81
CA GLY A 59 -7.71 28.39 -2.08
C GLY A 59 -7.03 29.30 -1.03
N THR A 60 -7.65 29.50 0.13
CA THR A 60 -7.17 30.41 1.20
C THR A 60 -6.86 29.66 2.50
N ASP A 61 -6.10 30.31 3.39
CA ASP A 61 -5.72 29.80 4.72
C ASP A 61 -6.53 30.41 5.87
N GLU A 62 -7.65 31.06 5.55
CA GLU A 62 -8.46 31.71 6.58
C GLU A 62 -9.24 30.72 7.45
N PRO A 63 -9.67 31.14 8.65
CA PRO A 63 -10.44 30.28 9.53
C PRO A 63 -11.81 29.89 8.93
N LEU A 64 -12.28 28.69 9.25
CA LEU A 64 -13.58 28.19 8.80
C LEU A 64 -14.72 29.15 9.14
N ASP A 65 -14.74 29.73 10.34
CA ASP A 65 -15.75 30.69 10.77
C ASP A 65 -15.85 31.90 9.81
N ALA A 66 -14.72 32.36 9.25
CA ALA A 66 -14.66 33.45 8.26
C ALA A 66 -14.98 32.97 6.83
N ALA A 67 -14.75 31.69 6.53
CA ALA A 67 -15.05 31.07 5.25
C ALA A 67 -16.53 30.69 5.08
N LEU A 68 -17.27 30.45 6.17
CA LEU A 68 -18.66 29.96 6.17
C LEU A 68 -19.60 30.67 5.16
N PRO A 69 -19.60 32.01 5.03
CA PRO A 69 -20.47 32.69 4.06
C PRO A 69 -20.23 32.29 2.61
N ARG A 70 -19.01 31.87 2.25
CA ARG A 70 -18.63 31.44 0.90
C ARG A 70 -18.79 29.93 0.65
N LEU A 71 -19.05 29.16 1.71
CA LEU A 71 -19.31 27.72 1.61
C LEU A 71 -20.82 27.40 1.56
N GLN A 72 -21.68 28.42 1.58
CA GLN A 72 -23.14 28.28 1.70
C GLN A 72 -23.80 27.45 0.59
N ASP A 73 -23.21 27.47 -0.61
CA ASP A 73 -23.74 26.78 -1.80
C ASP A 73 -23.22 25.34 -1.97
N LEU A 74 -22.31 24.89 -1.09
CA LEU A 74 -21.81 23.52 -1.15
C LEU A 74 -22.85 22.56 -0.55
N ASP A 75 -23.26 21.58 -1.35
CA ASP A 75 -23.86 20.34 -0.84
C ASP A 75 -22.82 19.56 -0.01
N ILE A 76 -22.98 19.56 1.32
CA ILE A 76 -22.04 18.95 2.28
C ILE A 76 -22.75 17.82 3.02
N TYR A 77 -22.09 16.67 3.12
CA TYR A 77 -22.51 15.56 3.97
C TYR A 77 -21.43 15.26 5.02
N GLU A 78 -21.82 15.20 6.29
CA GLU A 78 -20.93 14.77 7.38
C GLU A 78 -21.53 13.53 8.05
N ALA A 79 -20.76 12.44 8.12
CA ALA A 79 -21.17 11.20 8.76
C ALA A 79 -21.02 11.24 10.29
N GLN A 80 -21.40 12.39 10.86
CA GLN A 80 -21.50 12.65 12.30
C GLN A 80 -22.42 13.85 12.51
N SER A 81 -23.26 13.80 13.52
CA SER A 81 -24.27 14.82 13.86
C SER A 81 -23.89 15.69 15.06
N SER A 82 -22.63 15.63 15.48
CA SER A 82 -22.10 16.35 16.63
C SER A 82 -20.63 16.72 16.44
N GLY A 83 -20.12 17.61 17.28
CA GLY A 83 -18.71 18.02 17.24
C GLY A 83 -18.47 19.40 16.64
N VAL A 84 -17.20 19.82 16.66
CA VAL A 84 -16.82 21.21 16.36
C VAL A 84 -17.11 21.57 14.91
N ILE A 85 -16.75 20.71 13.95
CA ILE A 85 -16.95 20.94 12.51
C ILE A 85 -18.44 20.95 12.16
N HIS A 86 -19.18 19.92 12.55
CA HIS A 86 -20.65 19.87 12.48
C HIS A 86 -21.32 21.17 12.95
N ASN A 87 -20.95 21.66 14.14
CA ASN A 87 -21.57 22.86 14.72
C ASN A 87 -21.41 24.12 13.87
N ARG A 88 -20.37 24.20 13.02
CA ARG A 88 -20.15 25.34 12.10
C ARG A 88 -20.81 25.08 10.76
N LEU A 89 -20.55 23.93 10.15
CA LEU A 89 -21.02 23.60 8.81
C LEU A 89 -22.54 23.41 8.74
N ARG A 90 -23.22 23.06 9.85
CA ARG A 90 -24.70 23.02 9.89
C ARG A 90 -25.38 24.35 9.59
N SER A 91 -24.64 25.46 9.62
CA SER A 91 -25.14 26.78 9.20
C SER A 91 -25.11 26.97 7.67
N CYS A 92 -24.46 26.07 6.92
CA CYS A 92 -24.49 26.06 5.46
C CYS A 92 -25.85 25.58 4.97
N SER A 93 -26.42 26.30 3.99
CA SER A 93 -27.80 26.09 3.53
C SER A 93 -28.11 24.68 2.98
N ARG A 94 -27.09 23.94 2.54
CA ARG A 94 -27.20 22.59 1.95
C ARG A 94 -26.37 21.53 2.70
N TYR A 95 -26.28 21.69 4.02
CA TYR A 95 -25.61 20.74 4.90
C TYR A 95 -26.54 19.61 5.33
N GLN A 96 -26.04 18.38 5.30
CA GLN A 96 -26.70 17.19 5.84
C GLN A 96 -25.74 16.43 6.75
N SER A 97 -26.27 15.87 7.84
CA SER A 97 -25.52 15.00 8.75
C SER A 97 -26.33 13.78 9.15
N SER A 98 -25.66 12.72 9.56
CA SER A 98 -26.28 11.47 10.00
C SER A 98 -25.46 10.80 11.10
N GLU A 99 -26.04 9.77 11.71
CA GLU A 99 -25.39 8.80 12.59
C GLU A 99 -25.78 7.38 12.17
N TYR A 100 -24.94 6.40 12.47
CA TYR A 100 -25.37 5.00 12.39
C TYR A 100 -26.06 4.57 13.68
N MET A 101 -27.32 4.12 13.58
CA MET A 101 -28.10 3.67 14.74
C MET A 101 -28.63 2.26 14.49
N SER A 102 -28.10 1.29 15.24
CA SER A 102 -28.50 -0.11 15.11
C SER A 102 -30.00 -0.29 15.33
N GLY A 103 -30.67 -1.00 14.42
CA GLY A 103 -32.10 -1.28 14.47
C GLY A 103 -33.01 -0.14 13.96
N ILE A 104 -32.44 1.00 13.59
CA ILE A 104 -33.17 2.07 12.89
C ILE A 104 -32.96 1.90 11.38
N PRO A 105 -34.03 1.87 10.56
CA PRO A 105 -33.89 1.75 9.12
C PRO A 105 -33.10 2.91 8.51
N ASN A 106 -32.24 2.58 7.55
CA ASN A 106 -31.41 3.55 6.85
C ASN A 106 -32.26 4.62 6.14
N GLY A 107 -31.84 5.88 6.20
CA GLY A 107 -32.52 7.04 5.61
C GLY A 107 -33.68 7.62 6.42
N THR A 108 -33.98 7.07 7.60
CA THR A 108 -35.06 7.55 8.49
C THR A 108 -34.54 8.52 9.56
N LEU A 109 -35.44 9.30 10.17
CA LEU A 109 -35.09 10.15 11.32
C LEU A 109 -35.40 9.41 12.63
N ASN A 110 -34.50 9.50 13.60
CA ASN A 110 -34.78 9.08 14.96
C ASN A 110 -35.74 10.09 15.65
N PRO A 111 -36.26 9.78 16.87
CA PRO A 111 -37.15 10.68 17.60
C PRO A 111 -36.56 12.07 17.92
N GLN A 112 -35.23 12.20 17.91
CA GLN A 112 -34.51 13.44 18.13
C GLN A 112 -34.25 14.22 16.83
N GLY A 113 -34.73 13.71 15.69
CA GLY A 113 -34.57 14.33 14.37
C GLY A 113 -33.21 14.09 13.71
N ILE A 114 -32.40 13.15 14.21
CA ILE A 114 -31.11 12.77 13.61
C ILE A 114 -31.36 11.69 12.55
N ARG A 115 -30.79 11.88 11.37
CA ARG A 115 -30.88 10.93 10.27
C ARG A 115 -30.02 9.69 10.55
N CYS A 116 -30.60 8.51 10.37
CA CYS A 116 -29.87 7.25 10.39
C CYS A 116 -29.26 6.99 9.02
N GLU A 117 -27.93 6.82 8.94
CA GLU A 117 -27.27 6.32 7.73
C GLU A 117 -26.29 5.19 8.03
N ASP A 118 -26.27 4.19 7.15
CA ASP A 118 -25.18 3.22 7.07
C ASP A 118 -24.24 3.63 5.94
N LEU A 119 -22.98 3.95 6.27
CA LEU A 119 -21.97 4.34 5.30
C LEU A 119 -21.74 3.26 4.24
N GLU A 120 -21.98 1.97 4.54
CA GLU A 120 -21.86 0.87 3.58
C GLU A 120 -23.02 0.83 2.57
N SER A 121 -24.07 1.62 2.76
CA SER A 121 -25.25 1.59 1.90
C SER A 121 -26.04 2.90 1.99
N LEU A 122 -25.42 4.04 1.68
CA LEU A 122 -26.03 5.36 1.83
C LEU A 122 -27.32 5.49 1.01
N THR A 123 -28.37 6.06 1.62
CA THR A 123 -29.66 6.25 0.90
C THR A 123 -29.69 7.50 0.01
N PHE A 124 -28.60 8.26 -0.02
CA PHE A 124 -28.47 9.42 -0.91
C PHE A 124 -28.31 9.01 -2.38
N PRO A 125 -28.85 9.79 -3.32
CA PRO A 125 -28.60 9.60 -4.74
C PRO A 125 -27.12 9.76 -5.11
N ASP A 126 -26.75 9.20 -6.26
CA ASP A 126 -25.44 9.41 -6.88
C ASP A 126 -25.18 10.90 -7.10
N ASN A 127 -23.92 11.32 -6.96
CA ASN A 127 -23.48 12.69 -7.27
C ASN A 127 -24.28 13.79 -6.54
N SER A 128 -24.61 13.55 -5.27
CA SER A 128 -25.37 14.48 -4.43
C SER A 128 -24.50 15.55 -3.78
N PHE A 129 -23.24 15.24 -3.40
CA PHE A 129 -22.44 16.10 -2.53
C PHE A 129 -21.16 16.61 -3.19
N HIS A 130 -20.79 17.87 -2.94
CA HIS A 130 -19.44 18.36 -3.28
C HIS A 130 -18.40 17.88 -2.25
N LEU A 131 -18.82 17.72 -0.99
CA LEU A 131 -17.96 17.38 0.13
C LEU A 131 -18.63 16.31 1.00
N VAL A 132 -17.91 15.22 1.25
CA VAL A 132 -18.24 14.25 2.29
C VAL A 132 -17.17 14.33 3.38
N ILE A 133 -17.56 14.30 4.65
CA ILE A 133 -16.66 14.36 5.80
C ILE A 133 -16.88 13.14 6.70
N THR A 134 -15.79 12.48 7.09
CA THR A 134 -15.79 11.47 8.16
C THR A 134 -14.67 11.76 9.15
N GLN A 135 -14.95 11.66 10.45
CA GLN A 135 -13.98 12.00 11.51
C GLN A 135 -13.84 10.86 12.50
N ASP A 136 -12.82 9.99 12.35
CA ASP A 136 -12.65 8.78 13.19
C ASP A 136 -13.90 7.88 13.18
N VAL A 137 -14.44 7.69 11.99
CA VAL A 137 -15.61 6.84 11.77
C VAL A 137 -15.22 5.54 11.07
N MET A 138 -14.24 5.59 10.16
CA MET A 138 -13.96 4.49 9.23
C MET A 138 -13.43 3.24 9.93
N GLU A 139 -12.75 3.38 11.07
CA GLU A 139 -12.22 2.27 11.87
C GLU A 139 -13.34 1.43 12.50
N HIS A 140 -14.52 2.02 12.64
CA HIS A 140 -15.72 1.41 13.20
C HIS A 140 -16.67 0.82 12.14
N VAL A 141 -16.42 1.09 10.86
CA VAL A 141 -17.20 0.54 9.75
C VAL A 141 -16.81 -0.93 9.53
N ARG A 142 -17.82 -1.80 9.34
CA ARG A 142 -17.60 -3.25 9.24
C ARG A 142 -16.91 -3.61 7.93
N ASN A 143 -17.31 -2.96 6.84
CA ASN A 143 -16.69 -3.05 5.53
C ASN A 143 -16.30 -1.64 5.03
N PRO A 144 -15.10 -1.13 5.41
CA PRO A 144 -14.68 0.21 5.07
C PRO A 144 -14.52 0.41 3.55
N LEU A 145 -14.10 -0.61 2.79
CA LEU A 145 -13.97 -0.51 1.33
C LEU A 145 -15.32 -0.23 0.67
N ARG A 146 -16.37 -0.92 1.12
CA ARG A 146 -17.75 -0.67 0.65
C ARG A 146 -18.22 0.73 1.03
N ALA A 147 -17.91 1.19 2.23
CA ALA A 147 -18.23 2.56 2.63
C ALA A 147 -17.51 3.62 1.78
N PHE A 148 -16.22 3.43 1.48
CA PHE A 148 -15.49 4.32 0.57
C PHE A 148 -16.11 4.31 -0.85
N GLN A 149 -16.55 3.15 -1.35
CA GLN A 149 -17.27 3.07 -2.63
C GLN A 149 -18.60 3.84 -2.60
N GLU A 150 -19.38 3.73 -1.53
CA GLU A 150 -20.62 4.50 -1.36
C GLU A 150 -20.37 6.00 -1.23
N ILE A 151 -19.34 6.41 -0.48
CA ILE A 151 -18.88 7.81 -0.41
C ILE A 151 -18.51 8.31 -1.81
N LYS A 152 -17.76 7.52 -2.60
CA LYS A 152 -17.44 7.84 -3.99
C LYS A 152 -18.70 7.97 -4.83
N ARG A 153 -19.69 7.08 -4.66
CA ARG A 153 -20.95 7.12 -5.42
C ARG A 153 -21.71 8.42 -5.18
N VAL A 154 -21.89 8.82 -3.92
CA VAL A 154 -22.66 10.02 -3.55
C VAL A 154 -21.91 11.33 -3.78
N LEU A 155 -20.58 11.31 -3.91
CA LEU A 155 -19.82 12.48 -4.31
C LEU A 155 -20.09 12.87 -5.76
N LYS A 156 -20.24 14.16 -6.04
CA LYS A 156 -20.24 14.71 -7.40
C LYS A 156 -18.89 14.44 -8.06
N PRO A 157 -18.83 14.32 -9.40
CA PRO A 157 -17.56 14.28 -10.10
C PRO A 157 -16.74 15.54 -9.77
N GLY A 158 -15.48 15.36 -9.37
CA GLY A 158 -14.60 16.42 -8.87
C GLY A 158 -14.77 16.73 -7.38
N GLY A 159 -15.76 16.14 -6.71
CA GLY A 159 -16.03 16.30 -5.28
C GLY A 159 -15.01 15.59 -4.40
N PHE A 160 -15.00 15.94 -3.12
CA PHE A 160 -13.96 15.55 -2.17
C PHE A 160 -14.53 14.80 -0.96
N HIS A 161 -13.84 13.73 -0.55
CA HIS A 161 -13.94 13.16 0.78
C HIS A 161 -12.76 13.66 1.61
N ILE A 162 -13.04 14.43 2.66
CA ILE A 162 -12.02 14.92 3.60
C ILE A 162 -12.21 14.20 4.92
N PHE A 163 -11.21 13.46 5.35
CA PHE A 163 -11.39 12.59 6.51
C PHE A 163 -10.16 12.43 7.39
N THR A 164 -10.43 11.89 8.57
CA THR A 164 -9.42 11.56 9.59
C THR A 164 -9.70 10.17 10.12
N ILE A 165 -8.64 9.45 10.46
CA ILE A 165 -8.65 8.12 11.06
C ILE A 165 -7.48 8.01 12.07
N PRO A 166 -7.55 7.07 13.03
CA PRO A 166 -6.37 6.61 13.75
C PRO A 166 -5.39 5.94 12.77
N TYR A 167 -4.26 6.61 12.51
CA TYR A 167 -3.31 6.21 11.48
C TYR A 167 -2.05 5.58 12.09
N HIS A 168 -1.71 4.36 11.65
CA HIS A 168 -0.55 3.61 12.13
C HIS A 168 0.59 3.69 11.10
N GLU A 169 1.50 4.64 11.29
CA GLU A 169 2.67 4.86 10.43
C GLU A 169 3.54 3.60 10.32
N ARG A 170 4.07 3.35 9.11
CA ARG A 170 4.92 2.19 8.75
C ARG A 170 4.31 0.83 9.03
N LYS A 171 2.98 0.75 9.13
CA LYS A 171 2.22 -0.49 9.32
C LYS A 171 1.29 -0.71 8.13
N GLN A 172 0.91 -1.96 7.92
CA GLN A 172 -0.21 -2.31 7.03
C GLN A 172 -1.53 -2.27 7.79
N THR A 173 -2.61 -2.04 7.05
CA THR A 173 -3.96 -2.07 7.60
C THR A 173 -4.27 -3.48 8.09
N ILE A 174 -4.74 -3.57 9.34
CA ILE A 174 -5.12 -4.83 9.95
C ILE A 174 -6.61 -4.86 10.21
N LYS A 175 -7.20 -5.99 9.86
CA LYS A 175 -8.59 -6.32 10.16
C LYS A 175 -8.67 -7.02 11.52
N ARG A 176 -9.36 -6.39 12.48
CA ARG A 176 -9.59 -6.94 13.83
C ARG A 176 -10.83 -7.81 13.93
N ALA A 177 -11.86 -7.46 13.19
CA ALA A 177 -13.14 -8.14 13.25
C ALA A 177 -13.79 -8.21 11.87
N GLU A 178 -14.62 -9.23 11.69
CA GLU A 178 -15.41 -9.46 10.50
C GLU A 178 -16.87 -9.55 10.85
N PHE A 179 -17.73 -8.94 10.04
CA PHE A 179 -19.17 -9.11 10.15
C PHE A 179 -19.65 -10.04 9.05
N HIS A 180 -20.24 -11.18 9.42
CA HIS A 180 -20.76 -12.16 8.48
C HIS A 180 -22.05 -12.78 9.03
N ASN A 181 -23.09 -12.89 8.19
CA ASN A 181 -24.39 -13.48 8.54
C ASN A 181 -25.06 -12.93 9.81
N GLY A 182 -24.89 -11.64 10.10
CA GLY A 182 -25.49 -11.01 11.27
C GLY A 182 -24.66 -11.12 12.55
N GLU A 183 -23.52 -11.80 12.50
CA GLU A 183 -22.63 -12.00 13.65
C GLU A 183 -21.26 -11.36 13.41
N THR A 184 -20.66 -10.83 14.48
CA THR A 184 -19.28 -10.32 14.45
C THR A 184 -18.33 -11.43 14.89
N ARG A 185 -17.45 -11.86 13.98
CA ARG A 185 -16.33 -12.76 14.25
C ARG A 185 -15.08 -11.93 14.55
N THR A 186 -14.53 -12.11 15.73
CA THR A 186 -13.26 -11.50 16.14
C THR A 186 -12.07 -12.25 15.52
N LEU A 187 -11.18 -11.54 14.84
CA LEU A 187 -9.92 -12.07 14.26
C LEU A 187 -8.73 -11.82 15.19
N LEU A 188 -8.70 -10.64 15.82
CA LEU A 188 -7.74 -10.25 16.85
C LEU A 188 -8.47 -9.80 18.11
N PRO A 189 -7.86 -9.88 19.31
CA PRO A 189 -8.51 -9.47 20.55
C PRO A 189 -9.23 -8.11 20.43
N PRO A 190 -10.47 -7.98 20.92
CA PRO A 190 -11.32 -6.84 20.61
C PRO A 190 -10.81 -5.55 21.25
N VAL A 191 -10.83 -4.47 20.49
CA VAL A 191 -10.47 -3.10 20.92
C VAL A 191 -11.69 -2.21 20.72
N HIS A 192 -11.99 -1.38 21.72
CA HIS A 192 -13.12 -0.47 21.68
C HIS A 192 -12.64 0.96 21.87
N HIS A 193 -13.03 1.88 20.99
CA HIS A 193 -12.87 3.30 21.21
C HIS A 193 -14.07 3.85 21.97
N MET A 194 -13.90 5.02 22.61
CA MET A 194 -14.97 5.65 23.37
C MET A 194 -16.15 6.03 22.48
N ASP A 195 -17.36 5.86 23.00
CA ASP A 195 -18.60 6.25 22.34
C ASP A 195 -19.39 7.18 23.27
N PRO A 196 -19.75 8.41 22.84
CA PRO A 196 -20.64 9.28 23.60
C PRO A 196 -22.02 8.68 23.88
N LEU A 197 -22.48 7.73 23.06
CA LEU A 197 -23.80 7.10 23.14
C LEU A 197 -23.77 5.74 23.86
N ASN A 198 -22.59 5.14 24.07
CA ASN A 198 -22.44 3.82 24.66
C ASN A 198 -21.24 3.75 25.60
N GLU A 199 -21.49 3.56 26.90
CA GLU A 199 -20.42 3.44 27.90
C GLU A 199 -19.46 2.26 27.65
N LYS A 200 -19.85 1.28 26.82
CA LYS A 200 -19.00 0.14 26.42
C LYS A 200 -18.08 0.46 25.23
N GLY A 201 -18.24 1.61 24.60
CA GLY A 201 -17.48 2.03 23.42
C GLY A 201 -17.96 1.39 22.11
N VAL A 202 -17.32 1.78 21.00
CA VAL A 202 -17.54 1.22 19.66
C VAL A 202 -16.38 0.30 19.31
N LEU A 203 -16.70 -0.90 18.81
CA LEU A 203 -15.72 -1.87 18.35
C LEU A 203 -14.90 -1.32 17.17
N VAL A 204 -13.60 -1.53 17.20
CA VAL A 204 -12.70 -1.28 16.07
C VAL A 204 -12.67 -2.50 15.16
N TYR A 205 -13.09 -2.32 13.91
CA TYR A 205 -13.04 -3.36 12.87
C TYR A 205 -11.71 -3.33 12.13
N ASN A 206 -11.12 -2.15 11.90
CA ASN A 206 -9.89 -1.98 11.13
C ASN A 206 -8.95 -0.97 11.81
N GLU A 207 -7.67 -1.31 11.90
CA GLU A 207 -6.59 -0.38 12.22
C GLU A 207 -5.86 -0.02 10.92
N PHE A 208 -5.97 1.24 10.48
CA PHE A 208 -5.46 1.65 9.17
C PHE A 208 -3.97 1.98 9.18
N GLY A 209 -3.26 1.41 8.22
CA GLY A 209 -1.84 1.62 7.96
C GLY A 209 -1.56 2.50 6.75
N GLU A 210 -0.31 2.51 6.28
CA GLU A 210 0.15 3.31 5.13
C GLU A 210 -0.48 2.91 3.80
N ASP A 211 -0.90 1.66 3.68
CA ASP A 211 -1.59 1.06 2.52
C ASP A 211 -2.97 1.68 2.24
N ILE A 212 -3.53 2.49 3.15
CA ILE A 212 -4.81 3.19 2.93
C ILE A 212 -4.82 4.07 1.67
N LEU A 213 -3.67 4.63 1.27
CA LEU A 213 -3.55 5.43 0.06
C LEU A 213 -3.75 4.59 -1.20
N GLU A 214 -3.12 3.42 -1.24
CA GLU A 214 -3.26 2.45 -2.33
C GLU A 214 -4.68 1.89 -2.39
N LEU A 215 -5.25 1.51 -1.25
CA LEU A 215 -6.63 1.00 -1.16
C LEU A 215 -7.66 1.99 -1.73
N LEU A 216 -7.50 3.28 -1.44
CA LEU A 216 -8.41 4.32 -1.95
C LEU A 216 -8.15 4.65 -3.42
N HIS A 217 -6.89 4.56 -3.85
CA HIS A 217 -6.53 4.64 -5.27
C HIS A 217 -7.20 3.53 -6.08
N ASP A 218 -7.22 2.30 -5.59
CA ASP A 218 -7.85 1.15 -6.27
C ASP A 218 -9.37 1.27 -6.35
N ILE A 219 -10.00 1.94 -5.38
CA ILE A 219 -11.42 2.33 -5.44
C ILE A 219 -11.64 3.48 -6.45
N GLY A 220 -10.56 4.08 -6.93
CA GLY A 220 -10.51 5.14 -7.94
C GLY A 220 -10.73 6.53 -7.36
N PHE A 221 -10.29 6.78 -6.14
CA PHE A 221 -10.06 8.13 -5.62
C PHE A 221 -8.63 8.58 -5.93
N ASN A 222 -8.43 9.87 -6.18
CA ASN A 222 -7.10 10.46 -6.05
C ASN A 222 -6.91 10.91 -4.60
N THR A 223 -6.09 10.19 -3.82
CA THR A 223 -5.97 10.40 -2.37
C THR A 223 -4.58 10.85 -1.98
N GLN A 224 -4.52 11.86 -1.12
CA GLN A 224 -3.27 12.35 -0.53
C GLN A 224 -3.45 12.72 0.95
N ILE A 225 -2.35 12.67 1.71
CA ILE A 225 -2.29 13.27 3.03
C ILE A 225 -1.96 14.76 2.85
N VAL A 226 -2.88 15.63 3.24
CA VAL A 226 -2.72 17.09 3.08
C VAL A 226 -2.18 17.77 4.33
N TYR A 227 -2.39 17.17 5.50
CA TYR A 227 -1.78 17.60 6.75
C TYR A 227 -1.34 16.40 7.55
N PHE A 228 -0.08 16.42 7.95
CA PHE A 228 0.54 15.45 8.81
C PHE A 228 1.25 16.19 9.93
N ASN A 229 0.64 16.23 11.11
CA ASN A 229 1.30 16.76 12.28
C ASN A 229 1.79 15.58 13.15
N ARG A 230 3.11 15.39 13.19
CA ARG A 230 3.79 14.31 13.91
C ARG A 230 4.21 14.79 15.31
N TRP A 231 3.65 14.18 16.34
CA TRP A 231 4.01 14.38 17.76
C TRP A 231 4.61 13.13 18.39
N TYR A 232 4.15 11.97 17.96
CA TYR A 232 4.64 10.68 18.39
C TYR A 232 5.50 10.08 17.29
N ASP A 233 6.63 9.49 17.67
CA ASP A 233 7.32 8.59 16.74
C ASP A 233 6.42 7.37 16.44
N PHE A 234 6.56 6.78 15.25
CA PHE A 234 5.77 5.61 14.86
C PHE A 234 5.92 4.43 15.85
N GLN A 235 7.02 4.36 16.59
CA GLN A 235 7.24 3.36 17.65
C GLN A 235 6.43 3.63 18.93
N GLU A 236 6.02 4.87 19.16
CA GLU A 236 5.22 5.26 20.32
C GLU A 236 3.71 5.09 20.09
N ILE A 237 3.28 4.95 18.83
CA ILE A 237 1.89 4.67 18.46
C ILE A 237 1.61 3.20 18.78
N PRO A 238 0.69 2.91 19.73
CA PRO A 238 0.38 1.53 20.07
C PRO A 238 -0.16 0.77 18.86
N TYR A 239 0.41 -0.42 18.59
CA TYR A 239 -0.05 -1.32 17.56
C TYR A 239 -0.37 -2.68 18.20
N LEU A 240 -1.67 -2.95 18.39
CA LEU A 240 -2.15 -3.94 19.36
C LEU A 240 -2.21 -5.37 18.80
N ILE A 241 -1.16 -5.79 18.10
CA ILE A 241 -1.14 -7.06 17.36
C ILE A 241 -0.64 -8.26 18.18
N ASP A 242 0.07 -7.99 19.27
CA ASP A 242 0.68 -9.00 20.12
C ASP A 242 0.06 -9.02 21.51
N GLU A 243 0.23 -10.14 22.22
CA GLU A 243 -0.36 -10.36 23.54
C GLU A 243 0.13 -9.34 24.59
N LYS A 244 1.40 -8.91 24.51
CA LYS A 244 2.00 -7.97 25.47
C LYS A 244 1.39 -6.58 25.30
N SER A 245 1.31 -6.07 24.07
CA SER A 245 0.69 -4.77 23.80
C SER A 245 -0.80 -4.76 24.12
N TYR A 246 -1.51 -5.86 23.83
CA TYR A 246 -2.93 -6.00 24.20
C TYR A 246 -3.15 -6.02 25.72
N ASN A 247 -2.32 -6.74 26.48
CA ASN A 247 -2.41 -6.75 27.94
C ASN A 247 -2.16 -5.37 28.56
N GLN A 248 -1.28 -4.56 27.95
CA GLN A 248 -1.10 -3.16 28.35
C GLN A 248 -2.36 -2.35 28.10
N TYR A 249 -2.97 -2.47 26.91
CA TYR A 249 -4.25 -1.82 26.61
C TYR A 249 -5.34 -2.19 27.63
N ILE A 250 -5.47 -3.46 27.99
CA ILE A 250 -6.46 -3.91 28.99
C ILE A 250 -6.21 -3.29 30.37
N ALA A 251 -4.95 -3.17 30.79
CA ALA A 251 -4.61 -2.51 32.06
C ALA A 251 -5.06 -1.03 32.07
N TYR A 252 -4.84 -0.29 30.97
CA TYR A 252 -5.30 1.10 30.83
C TYR A 252 -6.82 1.21 30.74
N SER A 253 -7.46 0.35 29.94
CA SER A 253 -8.91 0.32 29.77
C SER A 253 -9.64 0.07 31.10
N SER A 254 -9.10 -0.83 31.93
CA SER A 254 -9.65 -1.13 33.27
C SER A 254 -9.59 0.07 34.23
N SER A 255 -8.63 0.98 34.02
CA SER A 255 -8.48 2.21 34.81
C SER A 255 -9.30 3.41 34.28
N LYS A 256 -10.04 3.25 33.18
CA LYS A 256 -10.72 4.32 32.42
C LYS A 256 -9.80 5.38 31.80
N ASP A 257 -8.49 5.13 31.76
CA ASP A 257 -7.48 6.02 31.14
C ASP A 257 -7.12 5.62 29.71
N VAL A 258 -8.04 5.00 28.97
CA VAL A 258 -7.77 4.46 27.62
C VAL A 258 -7.30 5.53 26.61
N LEU A 259 -7.72 6.78 26.77
CA LEU A 259 -7.26 7.90 25.93
C LEU A 259 -5.79 8.30 26.20
N HIS A 260 -5.23 7.94 27.36
CA HIS A 260 -3.80 8.12 27.64
C HIS A 260 -2.96 7.02 26.99
N PHE A 261 -3.56 5.85 26.74
CA PHE A 261 -2.91 4.76 26.05
C PHE A 261 -2.76 5.05 24.56
N PHE A 262 -3.84 5.48 23.91
CA PHE A 262 -3.83 5.75 22.47
C PHE A 262 -3.14 7.07 22.14
N LYS A 263 -1.97 6.94 21.50
CA LYS A 263 -1.15 8.04 21.00
C LYS A 263 -1.21 8.03 19.47
N TYR A 264 -1.97 8.94 18.89
CA TYR A 264 -2.08 9.08 17.44
C TYR A 264 -1.63 10.47 16.98
N ASN A 265 -0.99 10.51 15.83
CA ASN A 265 -0.70 11.75 15.13
C ASN A 265 -1.96 12.31 14.45
N SER A 266 -2.01 13.62 14.21
CA SER A 266 -3.13 14.25 13.47
C SER A 266 -2.83 14.17 11.99
N VAL A 267 -3.62 13.36 11.29
CA VAL A 267 -3.48 13.14 9.84
C VAL A 267 -4.82 13.46 9.19
N VAL A 268 -4.79 14.33 8.17
CA VAL A 268 -5.95 14.66 7.35
C VAL A 268 -5.73 14.17 5.93
N PHE A 269 -6.67 13.36 5.47
CA PHE A 269 -6.70 12.81 4.13
C PHE A 269 -7.65 13.63 3.25
N LEU A 270 -7.25 13.84 2.00
CA LEU A 270 -8.05 14.45 0.95
C LEU A 270 -8.15 13.46 -0.20
N SER A 271 -9.34 12.90 -0.41
CA SER A 271 -9.65 11.98 -1.50
C SER A 271 -10.59 12.65 -2.50
N GLN A 272 -10.16 12.82 -3.74
CA GLN A 272 -10.97 13.44 -4.79
C GLN A 272 -11.60 12.37 -5.69
N LYS A 273 -12.92 12.44 -5.89
CA LYS A 273 -13.59 11.71 -6.96
C LYS A 273 -13.25 12.40 -8.29
N PRO A 274 -12.72 11.70 -9.29
CA PRO A 274 -12.43 12.30 -10.60
C PRO A 274 -13.65 13.02 -11.22
N GLY A 275 -13.45 14.20 -11.82
CA GLY A 275 -14.49 14.98 -12.52
C GLY A 275 -14.96 14.41 -13.86
N VAL A 276 -16.09 14.87 -14.42
CA VAL A 276 -16.62 14.38 -15.73
C VAL A 276 -15.67 14.68 -16.90
N GLN A 277 -14.94 15.81 -16.86
CA GLN A 277 -13.84 16.11 -17.80
C GLN A 277 -12.53 15.41 -17.42
N GLN A 278 -12.41 14.97 -16.17
CA GLN A 278 -11.35 14.12 -15.65
C GLN A 278 -11.62 12.62 -15.88
N VAL A 279 -12.76 12.28 -16.51
CA VAL A 279 -12.98 11.02 -17.23
C VAL A 279 -12.58 11.23 -18.69
N LYS A 280 -11.41 11.82 -18.93
CA LYS A 280 -10.50 11.07 -19.79
C LYS A 280 -9.93 10.04 -18.84
N GLU A 281 -10.08 8.76 -19.13
CA GLU A 281 -9.21 7.78 -18.51
C GLU A 281 -7.79 8.34 -18.65
N GLU A 282 -7.21 8.90 -17.59
CA GLU A 282 -5.80 8.66 -17.35
C GLU A 282 -5.76 7.15 -17.13
N LYS A 283 -5.73 6.42 -18.25
CA LYS A 283 -5.06 5.13 -18.25
C LYS A 283 -3.67 5.49 -17.77
N MET A 284 -3.44 5.26 -16.48
CA MET A 284 -2.10 5.22 -15.94
C MET A 284 -1.32 4.33 -16.88
N LEU A 285 -0.31 4.93 -17.54
CA LEU A 285 0.55 4.18 -18.43
C LEU A 285 1.09 3.02 -17.61
N LYS A 286 0.76 1.80 -18.04
CA LYS A 286 1.22 0.63 -17.32
C LYS A 286 2.74 0.60 -17.43
N TRP A 287 3.43 0.53 -16.29
CA TRP A 287 4.85 0.27 -16.32
C TRP A 287 5.08 -1.13 -16.89
N THR A 288 5.73 -1.20 -18.06
CA THR A 288 6.04 -2.45 -18.76
C THR A 288 7.44 -2.97 -18.48
N GLY A 289 8.27 -2.20 -17.78
CA GLY A 289 9.71 -2.42 -17.67
C GLY A 289 10.55 -1.56 -18.61
N GLU A 290 9.99 -1.15 -19.76
CA GLU A 290 10.72 -0.42 -20.81
C GLU A 290 10.55 1.08 -20.71
N ARG A 291 9.28 1.53 -20.62
CA ARG A 291 8.99 2.96 -20.59
C ARG A 291 9.33 3.50 -19.22
N PHE A 292 10.29 4.41 -19.19
CA PHE A 292 10.57 5.19 -17.99
C PHE A 292 9.37 6.09 -17.66
N LEU A 293 8.84 5.94 -16.44
CA LEU A 293 7.68 6.67 -15.92
C LEU A 293 8.07 7.34 -14.59
N PRO A 294 8.35 8.67 -14.58
CA PRO A 294 8.83 9.38 -13.39
C PRO A 294 7.86 9.43 -12.21
N SER A 295 6.61 9.02 -12.40
CA SER A 295 5.56 9.00 -11.38
C SER A 295 5.47 7.65 -10.65
N ILE A 296 6.13 6.60 -11.14
CA ILE A 296 6.06 5.27 -10.53
C ILE A 296 7.06 5.18 -9.39
N ASP A 297 6.63 4.56 -8.29
CA ASP A 297 7.44 4.35 -7.08
C ASP A 297 8.81 3.74 -7.42
N LEU A 298 9.86 4.30 -6.80
CA LEU A 298 11.24 3.84 -6.96
C LEU A 298 11.46 2.41 -6.44
N ASN A 299 10.63 1.94 -5.50
CA ASN A 299 10.64 0.56 -5.03
C ASN A 299 10.19 -0.43 -6.12
N ILE A 300 9.38 0.03 -7.07
CA ILE A 300 8.85 -0.76 -8.19
C ILE A 300 9.81 -0.71 -9.37
N THR A 301 10.26 0.48 -9.75
CA THR A 301 11.06 0.73 -10.96
C THR A 301 12.57 0.56 -10.77
N GLY A 302 13.06 0.72 -9.54
CA GLY A 302 14.48 0.93 -9.25
C GLY A 302 14.88 2.39 -9.43
N ALA A 303 15.94 2.82 -8.74
CA ALA A 303 16.45 4.19 -8.85
C ALA A 303 17.44 4.34 -10.02
N GLU A 304 18.02 3.26 -10.51
CA GLU A 304 19.00 3.27 -11.60
C GLU A 304 18.41 3.86 -12.88
N ILE A 305 17.23 3.41 -13.29
CA ILE A 305 16.54 3.88 -14.50
C ILE A 305 16.26 5.40 -14.44
N TYR A 306 16.01 5.94 -13.25
CA TYR A 306 15.84 7.39 -13.07
C TYR A 306 17.12 8.15 -13.39
N TYR A 307 18.26 7.71 -12.87
CA TYR A 307 19.53 8.38 -13.13
C TYR A 307 19.94 8.29 -14.59
N GLU A 308 19.76 7.12 -15.21
CA GLU A 308 20.09 6.87 -16.62
C GLU A 308 19.33 7.84 -17.54
N HIS A 309 18.01 7.90 -17.37
CA HIS A 309 17.12 8.71 -18.18
C HIS A 309 17.23 10.22 -17.88
N LEU A 310 17.21 10.61 -16.61
CA LEU A 310 17.30 12.02 -16.22
C LEU A 310 18.63 12.64 -16.66
N HIS A 311 19.73 11.89 -16.55
CA HIS A 311 21.06 12.38 -16.92
C HIS A 311 21.17 12.64 -18.42
N ARG A 312 20.58 11.79 -19.28
CA ARG A 312 20.57 12.00 -20.74
C ARG A 312 19.83 13.27 -21.13
N TYR A 313 18.64 13.51 -20.57
CA TYR A 313 17.90 14.75 -20.84
C TYR A 313 18.54 15.99 -20.21
N ALA A 314 19.15 15.87 -19.03
CA ALA A 314 19.94 16.94 -18.44
C ALA A 314 21.18 17.28 -19.29
N PHE A 315 21.86 16.26 -19.84
CA PHE A 315 22.96 16.42 -20.78
C PHE A 315 22.50 17.13 -22.06
N ALA A 316 21.43 16.63 -22.70
CA ALA A 316 20.86 17.25 -23.89
C ALA A 316 20.45 18.72 -23.67
N SER A 317 19.96 19.05 -22.46
CA SER A 317 19.53 20.41 -22.12
C SER A 317 20.64 21.46 -22.21
N ASN A 318 21.91 21.07 -22.22
CA ASN A 318 23.03 22.00 -22.46
C ASN A 318 23.07 22.54 -23.91
N PHE A 319 22.39 21.88 -24.84
CA PHE A 319 22.43 22.20 -26.28
C PHE A 319 21.13 22.86 -26.80
N VAL A 320 20.08 22.95 -25.97
CA VAL A 320 18.73 23.33 -26.45
C VAL A 320 18.35 24.78 -26.23
N LYS A 321 19.16 25.58 -25.52
CA LYS A 321 18.80 26.94 -25.16
C LYS A 321 18.49 27.81 -26.39
N ASP A 322 17.31 28.42 -26.40
CA ASP A 322 16.80 29.24 -27.51
C ASP A 322 16.72 28.50 -28.86
N LYS A 323 16.73 27.16 -28.85
CA LYS A 323 16.70 26.29 -30.05
C LYS A 323 15.34 25.65 -30.30
N ARG A 324 15.08 25.25 -31.55
CA ARG A 324 13.96 24.38 -31.91
C ARG A 324 14.39 22.92 -31.78
N VAL A 325 13.70 22.16 -30.95
CA VAL A 325 14.06 20.79 -30.58
C VAL A 325 12.98 19.81 -31.06
N LEU A 326 13.43 18.68 -31.58
CA LEU A 326 12.59 17.51 -31.87
C LEU A 326 13.01 16.36 -30.96
N ASP A 327 12.10 15.84 -30.15
CA ASP A 327 12.33 14.72 -29.23
C ASP A 327 11.61 13.47 -29.78
N LEU A 328 12.39 12.51 -30.29
CA LEU A 328 11.89 11.29 -30.92
C LEU A 328 11.82 10.16 -29.90
N ALA A 329 10.71 9.43 -29.92
CA ALA A 329 10.34 8.47 -28.87
C ALA A 329 10.25 9.15 -27.49
N SER A 330 9.52 10.27 -27.44
CA SER A 330 9.43 11.15 -26.26
C SER A 330 8.77 10.50 -25.03
N GLY A 331 8.20 9.30 -25.17
CA GLY A 331 7.62 8.55 -24.07
C GLY A 331 6.44 9.26 -23.42
N GLU A 332 6.45 9.35 -22.08
CA GLU A 332 5.40 10.05 -21.35
C GLU A 332 5.57 11.58 -21.30
N GLY A 333 6.71 12.11 -21.79
CA GLY A 333 6.90 13.53 -22.07
C GLY A 333 7.73 14.35 -21.08
N TYR A 334 8.20 13.80 -19.95
CA TYR A 334 9.01 14.57 -18.98
C TYR A 334 10.29 15.15 -19.60
N GLY A 335 10.96 14.39 -20.49
CA GLY A 335 12.20 14.80 -21.12
C GLY A 335 12.00 16.01 -22.04
N SER A 336 10.97 15.96 -22.87
CA SER A 336 10.53 17.10 -23.68
C SER A 336 10.16 18.30 -22.80
N SER A 337 9.45 18.07 -21.69
CA SER A 337 9.09 19.12 -20.73
C SER A 337 10.30 19.75 -20.04
N LEU A 338 11.34 18.96 -19.73
CA LEU A 338 12.58 19.45 -19.14
C LEU A 338 13.31 20.37 -20.13
N MET A 339 13.47 19.94 -21.39
CA MET A 339 14.13 20.74 -22.42
C MET A 339 13.35 22.02 -22.77
N ALA A 340 12.00 21.97 -22.71
CA ALA A 340 11.15 23.13 -22.98
C ALA A 340 11.35 24.30 -22.01
N ARG A 341 12.02 24.10 -20.86
CA ARG A 341 12.34 25.18 -19.93
C ARG A 341 13.32 26.21 -20.50
N GLU A 342 14.22 25.76 -21.37
CA GLU A 342 15.28 26.60 -21.96
C GLU A 342 15.14 26.72 -23.49
N ALA A 343 14.44 25.80 -24.14
CA ALA A 343 14.28 25.78 -25.58
C ALA A 343 13.28 26.80 -26.11
N LEU A 344 13.49 27.25 -27.36
CA LEU A 344 12.54 28.11 -28.06
C LEU A 344 11.23 27.38 -28.37
N HIS A 345 11.32 26.12 -28.79
CA HIS A 345 10.17 25.27 -29.08
C HIS A 345 10.57 23.79 -29.06
N VAL A 346 9.75 22.94 -28.46
CA VAL A 346 9.97 21.48 -28.39
C VAL A 346 8.80 20.73 -28.99
N VAL A 347 9.11 19.77 -29.87
CA VAL A 347 8.13 18.83 -30.45
C VAL A 347 8.49 17.42 -29.99
N GLY A 348 7.67 16.83 -29.14
CA GLY A 348 7.77 15.42 -28.79
C GLY A 348 7.00 14.54 -29.78
N VAL A 349 7.62 13.48 -30.28
CA VAL A 349 6.99 12.47 -31.14
C VAL A 349 7.01 11.12 -30.44
N GLU A 350 5.84 10.51 -30.31
CA GLU A 350 5.66 9.21 -29.66
C GLU A 350 4.68 8.35 -30.46
N VAL A 351 4.94 7.04 -30.56
CA VAL A 351 4.13 6.11 -31.37
C VAL A 351 2.90 5.63 -30.60
N ASP A 352 2.97 5.56 -29.27
CA ASP A 352 1.86 5.14 -28.44
C ASP A 352 0.85 6.29 -28.20
N PRO A 353 -0.39 6.19 -28.72
CA PRO A 353 -1.41 7.23 -28.53
C PRO A 353 -1.79 7.45 -27.07
N ASP A 354 -1.74 6.42 -26.22
CA ASP A 354 -2.03 6.55 -24.79
C ASP A 354 -0.92 7.38 -24.11
N ALA A 355 0.34 7.23 -24.53
CA ALA A 355 1.47 8.01 -24.02
C ALA A 355 1.42 9.47 -24.48
N VAL A 356 1.07 9.71 -25.75
CA VAL A 356 0.84 11.07 -26.27
C VAL A 356 -0.30 11.77 -25.53
N ALA A 357 -1.39 11.06 -25.27
CA ALA A 357 -2.51 11.59 -24.51
C ALA A 357 -2.12 11.94 -23.07
N HIS A 358 -1.35 11.06 -22.41
CA HIS A 358 -0.78 11.30 -21.09
C HIS A 358 0.14 12.53 -21.09
N ALA A 359 1.09 12.60 -22.03
CA ALA A 359 2.05 13.70 -22.14
C ALA A 359 1.35 15.06 -22.29
N LYS A 360 0.34 15.13 -23.17
CA LYS A 360 -0.48 16.34 -23.37
C LYS A 360 -1.26 16.75 -22.13
N ALA A 361 -1.75 15.79 -21.36
CA ALA A 361 -2.51 16.06 -20.13
C ALA A 361 -1.59 16.53 -19.00
N ARG A 362 -0.41 15.91 -18.87
CA ARG A 362 0.51 16.13 -17.75
C ARG A 362 1.48 17.29 -17.94
N TYR A 363 2.00 17.48 -19.15
CA TYR A 363 3.00 18.50 -19.45
C TYR A 363 2.42 19.56 -20.38
N SER A 364 2.18 20.75 -19.84
CA SER A 364 1.65 21.89 -20.59
C SER A 364 2.61 23.08 -20.48
N ALA A 365 3.13 23.52 -21.63
CA ALA A 365 3.90 24.75 -21.78
C ALA A 365 3.58 25.40 -23.14
N SER A 366 3.72 26.72 -23.26
CA SER A 366 3.37 27.46 -24.49
C SER A 366 4.26 27.13 -25.68
N ASN A 367 5.45 26.57 -25.43
CA ASN A 367 6.47 26.22 -26.40
C ASN A 367 6.67 24.69 -26.53
N LEU A 368 5.73 23.87 -26.03
CA LEU A 368 5.81 22.42 -26.05
C LEU A 368 4.59 21.83 -26.76
N GLU A 369 4.82 20.98 -27.76
CA GLU A 369 3.79 20.19 -28.43
C GLU A 369 4.16 18.70 -28.49
N PHE A 370 3.15 17.83 -28.46
CA PHE A 370 3.30 16.37 -28.62
C PHE A 370 2.51 15.88 -29.83
N LYS A 371 3.12 15.00 -30.64
CA LYS A 371 2.51 14.40 -31.84
C LYS A 371 2.59 12.89 -31.78
N GLU A 372 1.47 12.26 -32.14
CA GLU A 372 1.43 10.83 -32.39
C GLU A 372 2.08 10.53 -33.74
N GLY A 373 3.04 9.61 -33.77
CA GLY A 373 3.65 9.16 -35.02
C GLY A 373 4.88 8.28 -34.82
N SER A 374 5.26 7.58 -35.90
CA SER A 374 6.44 6.72 -35.91
C SER A 374 7.71 7.53 -36.14
N ILE A 375 8.80 7.14 -35.48
CA ILE A 375 10.13 7.71 -35.74
C ILE A 375 10.69 7.31 -37.12
N LEU A 376 10.10 6.30 -37.78
CA LEU A 376 10.44 5.92 -39.16
C LEU A 376 9.72 6.78 -40.21
N GLN A 377 8.67 7.51 -39.80
CA GLN A 377 7.94 8.43 -40.65
C GLN A 377 7.43 9.60 -39.77
N ILE A 378 8.33 10.54 -39.50
CA ILE A 378 8.11 11.56 -38.49
C ILE A 378 6.97 12.49 -38.96
N PRO A 379 5.93 12.74 -38.15
CA PRO A 379 4.73 13.50 -38.54
C PRO A 379 4.96 15.02 -38.57
N VAL A 380 6.10 15.44 -39.11
CA VAL A 380 6.50 16.83 -39.28
C VAL A 380 6.84 17.09 -40.75
N GLN A 381 6.07 17.99 -41.37
CA GLN A 381 6.22 18.39 -42.76
C GLN A 381 7.33 19.45 -42.89
N GLY A 382 8.12 19.37 -43.97
CA GLY A 382 9.20 20.31 -44.26
C GLY A 382 10.60 19.70 -44.19
N ARG A 383 11.62 20.55 -44.17
CA ARG A 383 13.05 20.20 -44.04
C ARG A 383 13.78 21.27 -43.22
N ASP A 384 14.91 20.92 -42.61
CA ASP A 384 15.81 21.85 -41.92
C ASP A 384 15.12 22.71 -40.84
N LEU A 385 14.28 22.09 -40.03
CA LEU A 385 13.37 22.77 -39.09
C LEU A 385 13.89 22.85 -37.66
N PHE A 386 14.75 21.92 -37.27
CA PHE A 386 15.19 21.73 -35.90
C PHE A 386 16.69 21.93 -35.77
N ASP A 387 17.08 22.67 -34.76
CA ASP A 387 18.50 22.88 -34.41
C ASP A 387 19.04 21.67 -33.63
N VAL A 388 18.18 20.97 -32.88
CA VAL A 388 18.56 19.78 -32.11
C VAL A 388 17.49 18.70 -32.29
N VAL A 389 17.92 17.49 -32.60
CA VAL A 389 17.07 16.29 -32.63
C VAL A 389 17.58 15.32 -31.57
N VAL A 390 16.72 14.92 -30.65
CA VAL A 390 17.02 13.98 -29.55
C VAL A 390 16.31 12.65 -29.83
N CYS A 391 16.97 11.53 -29.57
CA CYS A 391 16.40 10.18 -29.71
C CYS A 391 17.04 9.22 -28.70
N PHE A 392 16.39 9.05 -27.55
CA PHE A 392 16.92 8.22 -26.47
C PHE A 392 16.20 6.88 -26.39
N GLU A 393 16.97 5.80 -26.26
CA GLU A 393 16.47 4.42 -26.03
C GLU A 393 15.38 3.99 -27.02
N ALA A 394 15.65 4.22 -28.32
CA ALA A 394 14.68 3.96 -29.39
C ALA A 394 15.26 3.13 -30.53
N LEU A 395 16.57 3.15 -30.75
CA LEU A 395 17.21 2.46 -31.88
C LEU A 395 17.06 0.94 -31.73
N GLU A 396 17.21 0.42 -30.52
CA GLU A 396 17.13 -0.99 -30.16
C GLU A 396 15.77 -1.62 -30.46
N HIS A 397 14.71 -0.81 -30.53
CA HIS A 397 13.34 -1.26 -30.79
C HIS A 397 13.00 -1.39 -32.29
N ILE A 398 13.92 -1.00 -33.19
CA ILE A 398 13.71 -1.03 -34.65
C ILE A 398 14.89 -1.69 -35.36
N THR A 399 14.66 -2.17 -36.58
CA THR A 399 15.75 -2.68 -37.45
C THR A 399 16.20 -1.66 -38.49
N GLU A 400 15.31 -0.71 -38.81
CA GLU A 400 15.37 0.26 -39.90
C GLU A 400 16.14 1.53 -39.50
N HIS A 401 17.30 1.36 -38.85
CA HIS A 401 18.14 2.47 -38.36
C HIS A 401 18.46 3.51 -39.44
N ASP A 402 18.72 3.07 -40.68
CA ASP A 402 18.99 3.96 -41.81
C ASP A 402 17.77 4.83 -42.19
N ALA A 403 16.54 4.31 -42.03
CA ALA A 403 15.33 5.05 -42.33
C ALA A 403 15.07 6.14 -41.27
N LEU A 404 15.27 5.81 -39.99
CA LEU A 404 15.26 6.78 -38.89
C LEU A 404 16.27 7.91 -39.16
N LEU A 405 17.52 7.58 -39.45
CA LEU A 405 18.56 8.59 -39.66
C LEU A 405 18.33 9.43 -40.92
N SER A 406 17.68 8.88 -41.95
CA SER A 406 17.23 9.65 -43.12
C SER A 406 16.17 10.69 -42.76
N GLU A 407 15.22 10.34 -41.88
CA GLU A 407 14.20 11.27 -41.36
C GLU A 407 14.80 12.34 -40.43
N VAL A 408 15.77 11.95 -39.59
CA VAL A 408 16.55 12.90 -38.78
C VAL A 408 17.28 13.89 -39.68
N LYS A 409 18.00 13.41 -40.70
CA LYS A 409 18.71 14.27 -41.66
C LYS A 409 17.77 15.20 -42.42
N ARG A 410 16.56 14.73 -42.74
CA ARG A 410 15.56 15.57 -43.41
C ARG A 410 15.13 16.76 -42.54
N LEU A 411 15.00 16.57 -41.23
CA LEU A 411 14.38 17.53 -40.32
C LEU A 411 15.39 18.37 -39.51
N CYS A 412 16.57 17.82 -39.24
CA CYS A 412 17.67 18.53 -38.61
C CYS A 412 18.28 19.52 -39.60
N LYS A 413 18.63 20.71 -39.13
CA LYS A 413 19.43 21.67 -39.92
C LYS A 413 20.83 21.10 -40.18
N GLU A 414 21.47 21.59 -41.24
CA GLU A 414 22.87 21.26 -41.57
C GLU A 414 23.84 21.57 -40.42
N ASP A 415 23.66 22.68 -39.71
CA ASP A 415 24.43 23.04 -38.52
C ASP A 415 23.80 22.55 -37.20
N GLY A 416 22.79 21.69 -37.30
CA GLY A 416 22.08 21.13 -36.16
C GLY A 416 22.78 19.92 -35.54
N LEU A 417 22.30 19.52 -34.36
CA LEU A 417 22.82 18.40 -33.60
C LEU A 417 21.81 17.25 -33.55
N PHE A 418 22.29 16.03 -33.78
CA PHE A 418 21.58 14.81 -33.43
C PHE A 418 22.19 14.20 -32.17
N ILE A 419 21.37 14.04 -31.13
CA ILE A 419 21.77 13.47 -29.85
C ILE A 419 20.98 12.18 -29.64
N ALA A 420 21.68 11.04 -29.48
CA ALA A 420 21.02 9.75 -29.36
C ALA A 420 21.61 8.87 -28.29
N SER A 421 20.83 7.92 -27.77
CA SER A 421 21.33 6.86 -26.90
C SER A 421 20.81 5.48 -27.29
N THR A 422 21.57 4.46 -26.94
CA THR A 422 21.19 3.05 -27.10
C THR A 422 21.98 2.18 -26.11
N PRO A 423 21.43 1.05 -25.65
CA PRO A 423 22.17 0.08 -24.85
C PRO A 423 23.41 -0.43 -25.57
N ASN A 424 24.52 -0.56 -24.83
CA ASN A 424 25.72 -1.19 -25.34
C ASN A 424 25.56 -2.72 -25.32
N LYS A 425 25.26 -3.36 -26.45
CA LYS A 425 24.95 -4.80 -26.52
C LYS A 425 25.94 -5.69 -25.74
N LYS A 426 27.24 -5.38 -25.84
CA LYS A 426 28.31 -6.13 -25.16
C LYS A 426 28.15 -6.15 -23.64
N ILE A 427 27.71 -5.03 -23.06
CA ILE A 427 27.61 -4.85 -21.60
C ILE A 427 26.18 -5.09 -21.11
N TYR A 428 25.19 -4.55 -21.81
CA TYR A 428 23.78 -4.60 -21.45
C TYR A 428 23.21 -6.03 -21.53
N SER A 429 23.50 -6.74 -22.63
CA SER A 429 22.93 -8.06 -22.89
C SER A 429 23.93 -9.18 -22.68
N ASP A 430 25.07 -9.14 -23.38
CA ASP A 430 25.99 -10.29 -23.43
C ASP A 430 26.64 -10.56 -22.06
N ALA A 431 27.22 -9.52 -21.44
CA ALA A 431 27.87 -9.66 -20.13
C ALA A 431 26.90 -10.00 -18.99
N ARG A 432 25.64 -9.56 -19.08
CA ARG A 432 24.60 -9.81 -18.07
C ARG A 432 23.80 -11.08 -18.33
N ASN A 433 24.01 -11.72 -19.50
CA ASN A 433 23.13 -12.77 -20.02
C ASN A 433 21.65 -12.35 -19.93
N TYR A 434 21.38 -11.09 -20.29
CA TYR A 434 20.07 -10.47 -20.24
C TYR A 434 19.47 -10.41 -21.64
N ASN A 435 18.18 -10.70 -21.76
CA ASN A 435 17.45 -10.63 -23.02
C ASN A 435 16.18 -9.82 -22.80
N ASN A 436 16.13 -8.65 -23.44
CA ASN A 436 14.98 -7.79 -23.42
C ASN A 436 14.05 -8.13 -24.61
N PRO A 437 12.81 -8.59 -24.37
CA PRO A 437 11.89 -8.97 -25.45
C PRO A 437 11.47 -7.81 -26.36
N PHE A 438 11.66 -6.57 -25.92
CA PHE A 438 11.33 -5.38 -26.71
C PHE A 438 12.49 -4.91 -27.59
N HIS A 439 13.71 -5.41 -27.37
CA HIS A 439 14.89 -5.05 -28.16
C HIS A 439 14.98 -5.96 -29.39
N VAL A 440 14.64 -5.40 -30.55
CA VAL A 440 14.70 -6.11 -31.84
C VAL A 440 16.13 -6.13 -32.38
N LYS A 441 16.90 -5.06 -32.17
CA LYS A 441 18.28 -4.94 -32.67
C LYS A 441 19.13 -3.97 -31.84
N GLU A 442 19.85 -4.51 -30.86
CA GLU A 442 20.89 -3.78 -30.13
C GLU A 442 22.19 -3.68 -30.95
N LEU A 443 22.98 -2.64 -30.70
CA LEU A 443 24.23 -2.37 -31.41
C LEU A 443 25.45 -2.54 -30.50
N TYR A 444 26.54 -3.03 -31.07
CA TYR A 444 27.86 -2.87 -30.47
C TYR A 444 28.38 -1.45 -30.71
N LEU A 445 29.36 -1.02 -29.90
CA LEU A 445 29.97 0.31 -30.00
C LEU A 445 30.41 0.69 -31.42
N GLU A 446 31.11 -0.22 -32.11
CA GLU A 446 31.61 0.06 -33.46
C GLU A 446 30.49 0.07 -34.51
N GLU A 447 29.45 -0.74 -34.36
CA GLU A 447 28.28 -0.70 -35.26
C GLU A 447 27.51 0.62 -35.11
N PHE A 448 27.35 1.10 -33.87
CA PHE A 448 26.74 2.41 -33.61
C PHE A 448 27.58 3.55 -34.19
N ARG A 449 28.91 3.48 -34.03
CA ARG A 449 29.85 4.44 -34.63
C ARG A 449 29.76 4.45 -36.16
N GLU A 450 29.75 3.29 -36.80
CA GLU A 450 29.66 3.15 -38.26
C GLU A 450 28.31 3.65 -38.79
N LEU A 451 27.22 3.33 -38.10
CA LEU A 451 25.89 3.83 -38.42
C LEU A 451 25.85 5.37 -38.42
N LEU A 452 26.40 6.02 -37.40
CA LEU A 452 26.45 7.48 -37.33
C LEU A 452 27.32 8.08 -38.43
N LYS A 453 28.51 7.53 -38.68
CA LYS A 453 29.43 8.00 -39.74
C LYS A 453 28.87 7.87 -41.15
N LYS A 454 27.91 6.96 -41.37
CA LYS A 454 27.23 6.83 -42.66
C LYS A 454 26.31 8.02 -42.95
N HIS A 455 25.79 8.66 -41.91
CA HIS A 455 24.78 9.72 -42.03
C HIS A 455 25.27 11.11 -41.65
N PHE A 456 26.31 11.22 -40.81
CA PHE A 456 26.88 12.48 -40.32
C PHE A 456 28.39 12.53 -40.53
N ASP A 457 28.92 13.73 -40.76
CA ASP A 457 30.35 13.95 -41.00
C ASP A 457 31.18 13.91 -39.70
N TYR A 458 30.56 14.34 -38.59
CA TYR A 458 31.17 14.37 -37.27
C TYR A 458 30.27 13.66 -36.24
N ALA A 459 30.87 12.81 -35.41
CA ALA A 459 30.18 12.14 -34.31
C ALA A 459 31.13 11.97 -33.12
N CYS A 460 30.67 12.41 -31.95
CA CYS A 460 31.31 12.20 -30.65
C CYS A 460 30.51 11.18 -29.85
N LEU A 461 31.19 10.23 -29.19
CA LEU A 461 30.57 9.16 -28.40
C LEU A 461 30.90 9.33 -26.92
N PHE A 462 29.89 9.17 -26.08
CA PHE A 462 29.96 9.16 -24.63
C PHE A 462 29.47 7.81 -24.10
N GLY A 463 30.04 7.38 -22.98
CA GLY A 463 29.55 6.25 -22.22
C GLY A 463 28.77 6.71 -21.01
N GLN A 464 27.67 6.02 -20.67
CA GLN A 464 26.95 6.23 -19.43
C GLN A 464 26.91 4.95 -18.60
N GLN A 465 27.14 5.12 -17.30
CA GLN A 465 27.02 4.09 -16.30
C GLN A 465 26.62 4.74 -14.96
N VAL A 466 25.69 4.12 -14.24
CA VAL A 466 25.42 4.48 -12.85
C VAL A 466 26.47 3.79 -11.98
N CYS A 467 27.32 4.58 -11.33
CA CYS A 467 28.37 4.09 -10.45
C CYS A 467 28.30 4.75 -9.06
N SER A 468 28.85 4.06 -8.06
CA SER A 468 29.04 4.61 -6.72
C SER A 468 30.43 5.23 -6.63
N GLY A 469 30.55 6.42 -6.02
CA GLY A 469 31.81 7.13 -5.94
C GLY A 469 31.89 8.07 -4.74
N SER A 470 33.10 8.54 -4.44
CA SER A 470 33.36 9.58 -3.45
C SER A 470 33.78 10.86 -4.15
N ARG A 471 33.19 11.99 -3.77
CA ARG A 471 33.46 13.29 -4.37
C ARG A 471 34.12 14.19 -3.34
N MET A 472 35.25 14.78 -3.72
CA MET A 472 35.93 15.81 -2.94
C MET A 472 35.94 17.12 -3.73
N TRP A 473 35.59 18.22 -3.08
CA TRP A 473 35.67 19.55 -3.67
C TRP A 473 36.12 20.56 -2.61
N ARG A 474 36.64 21.69 -3.08
CA ARG A 474 36.99 22.80 -2.22
C ARG A 474 35.73 23.51 -1.76
N MET A 475 35.57 23.67 -0.44
CA MET A 475 34.47 24.45 0.12
C MET A 475 34.71 25.97 0.04
N ASP A 476 35.96 26.38 -0.16
CA ASP A 476 36.42 27.77 -0.20
C ASP A 476 36.63 28.30 -1.62
N ALA A 477 36.28 27.52 -2.65
CA ALA A 477 36.40 27.90 -4.05
C ALA A 477 35.13 27.52 -4.81
N PRO A 478 34.81 28.22 -5.92
CA PRO A 478 33.75 27.81 -6.81
C PRO A 478 34.04 26.41 -7.37
N MET A 479 32.97 25.71 -7.74
CA MET A 479 33.03 24.37 -8.32
C MET A 479 34.00 24.34 -9.51
N PRO A 480 35.02 23.46 -9.52
CA PRO A 480 35.95 23.38 -10.63
C PRO A 480 35.23 22.88 -11.89
N VAL A 481 35.61 23.46 -13.05
CA VAL A 481 35.10 23.08 -14.38
C VAL A 481 35.68 21.74 -14.85
N PHE A 482 36.85 21.36 -14.32
CA PHE A 482 37.53 20.10 -14.63
C PHE A 482 37.78 19.31 -13.35
N SER A 483 37.48 18.01 -13.38
CA SER A 483 37.78 17.06 -12.30
C SER A 483 38.78 16.01 -12.75
N THR A 484 39.73 15.66 -11.89
CA THR A 484 40.54 14.46 -12.05
C THR A 484 39.72 13.24 -11.63
N GLU A 485 39.61 12.25 -12.51
CA GLU A 485 38.96 10.98 -12.21
C GLU A 485 40.00 9.95 -11.73
N TYR A 486 39.66 9.23 -10.65
CA TYR A 486 40.46 8.12 -10.14
C TYR A 486 39.58 6.88 -10.12
N LEU A 487 39.95 5.86 -10.89
CA LEU A 487 39.22 4.61 -10.99
C LEU A 487 39.76 3.62 -9.96
N VAL A 488 38.87 2.92 -9.28
CA VAL A 488 39.21 1.88 -8.33
C VAL A 488 38.33 0.65 -8.54
N GLY A 489 38.92 -0.54 -8.40
CA GLY A 489 38.23 -1.82 -8.49
C GLY A 489 38.56 -2.73 -7.30
N PHE A 490 37.64 -3.63 -6.98
CA PHE A 490 37.83 -4.64 -5.93
C PHE A 490 38.27 -5.97 -6.55
N ASP A 491 39.43 -6.47 -6.16
CA ASP A 491 39.99 -7.74 -6.65
C ASP A 491 39.49 -8.99 -5.87
N GLY A 492 38.58 -8.78 -4.92
CA GLY A 492 38.11 -9.81 -3.99
C GLY A 492 38.72 -9.70 -2.59
N GLN A 493 39.77 -8.89 -2.40
CA GLN A 493 40.40 -8.66 -1.10
C GLN A 493 40.63 -7.18 -0.78
N THR A 494 41.04 -6.37 -1.76
CA THR A 494 41.39 -4.96 -1.55
C THR A 494 40.92 -4.07 -2.71
N MET A 495 40.78 -2.77 -2.42
CA MET A 495 40.53 -1.76 -3.45
C MET A 495 41.86 -1.36 -4.10
N GLN A 496 41.94 -1.46 -5.43
CA GLN A 496 43.13 -1.10 -6.22
C GLN A 496 42.79 -0.04 -7.26
N PHE A 497 43.72 0.88 -7.53
CA PHE A 497 43.57 1.84 -8.62
C PHE A 497 43.64 1.15 -9.99
N GLN A 498 42.73 1.53 -10.88
CA GLN A 498 42.60 0.97 -12.24
C GLN A 498 43.03 1.98 -13.30
N GLN A 499 43.37 1.46 -14.49
CA GLN A 499 43.69 2.30 -15.65
C GLN A 499 42.40 2.85 -16.29
N PRO A 500 42.44 4.06 -16.88
CA PRO A 500 41.29 4.69 -17.54
C PRO A 500 40.65 3.89 -18.68
N ASP A 501 41.42 3.05 -19.36
CA ASP A 501 40.98 2.44 -20.62
C ASP A 501 39.92 1.33 -20.44
N GLU A 502 39.52 1.01 -19.20
CA GLU A 502 38.57 -0.05 -18.84
C GLU A 502 37.11 0.46 -18.64
N HIS A 503 36.72 1.58 -19.24
CA HIS A 503 35.35 2.08 -19.10
C HIS A 503 34.31 1.11 -19.71
N HIS A 504 33.50 0.50 -18.85
CA HIS A 504 32.37 -0.35 -19.24
C HIS A 504 31.06 0.44 -19.24
N ALA A 505 30.79 1.15 -20.33
CA ALA A 505 29.55 1.91 -20.49
C ALA A 505 28.35 0.96 -20.69
N MET A 506 27.34 1.07 -19.83
CA MET A 506 26.06 0.35 -19.98
C MET A 506 25.30 0.85 -21.20
N TYR A 507 25.34 2.16 -21.42
CA TYR A 507 24.68 2.84 -22.53
C TYR A 507 25.67 3.68 -23.31
N LEU A 508 25.45 3.72 -24.63
CA LEU A 508 26.18 4.57 -25.55
C LEU A 508 25.36 5.80 -25.84
N ILE A 509 25.99 6.97 -25.81
CA ILE A 509 25.38 8.24 -26.17
C ILE A 509 26.21 8.84 -27.30
N ALA A 510 25.56 9.47 -28.27
CA ALA A 510 26.20 10.16 -29.37
C ALA A 510 25.73 11.59 -29.47
N VAL A 511 26.63 12.47 -29.89
CA VAL A 511 26.31 13.79 -30.45
C VAL A 511 26.91 13.82 -31.85
N ALA A 512 26.08 14.02 -32.87
CA ALA A 512 26.47 13.97 -34.28
C ALA A 512 25.98 15.21 -35.04
N SER A 513 26.73 15.61 -36.07
CA SER A 513 26.43 16.78 -36.89
C SER A 513 27.14 16.72 -38.26
N HIS A 514 26.71 17.54 -39.20
CA HIS A 514 27.42 17.78 -40.47
C HIS A 514 28.52 18.85 -40.36
N VAL A 515 28.51 19.63 -39.27
CA VAL A 515 29.57 20.59 -38.96
C VAL A 515 30.49 20.06 -37.84
N PRO A 516 31.75 20.52 -37.77
CA PRO A 516 32.64 20.17 -36.67
C PRO A 516 31.99 20.45 -35.30
N LEU A 517 32.13 19.50 -34.39
CA LEU A 517 31.57 19.58 -33.04
C LEU A 517 32.52 20.39 -32.14
N GLU A 518 32.34 21.71 -32.10
CA GLU A 518 33.07 22.63 -31.21
C GLU A 518 32.37 22.74 -29.84
N ASP A 519 33.14 23.03 -28.79
CA ASP A 519 32.64 23.28 -27.42
C ASP A 519 31.76 22.18 -26.80
N LEU A 520 31.96 20.92 -27.19
CA LEU A 520 31.31 19.80 -26.51
C LEU A 520 31.83 19.66 -25.07
N LEU A 521 30.94 19.21 -24.18
CA LEU A 521 31.31 18.78 -22.83
C LEU A 521 32.27 17.59 -22.92
N GLU A 522 33.37 17.61 -22.17
CA GLU A 522 34.28 16.45 -22.05
C GLU A 522 33.67 15.33 -21.19
N SER A 523 32.88 15.71 -20.18
CA SER A 523 32.20 14.79 -19.26
C SER A 523 30.94 15.42 -18.69
N SER A 524 30.05 14.59 -18.13
CA SER A 524 28.84 15.04 -17.45
C SER A 524 28.55 14.14 -16.27
N TYR A 525 28.22 14.73 -15.12
CA TYR A 525 27.95 14.01 -13.88
C TYR A 525 26.57 14.37 -13.34
N LEU A 526 25.72 13.36 -13.14
CA LEU A 526 24.50 13.49 -12.36
C LEU A 526 24.79 13.04 -10.93
N VAL A 527 24.75 13.97 -9.97
CA VAL A 527 25.06 13.68 -8.57
C VAL A 527 23.79 13.70 -7.75
N ASP A 528 23.39 12.54 -7.24
CA ASP A 528 22.31 12.42 -6.27
C ASP A 528 22.80 12.74 -4.86
N THR A 529 22.29 13.82 -4.27
CA THR A 529 22.65 14.23 -2.90
C THR A 529 21.84 13.52 -1.82
N SER A 530 20.77 12.81 -2.19
CA SER A 530 19.93 12.04 -1.28
C SER A 530 20.44 10.61 -1.05
N ASN A 531 21.34 10.13 -1.92
CA ASN A 531 21.83 8.74 -1.95
C ASN A 531 20.70 7.70 -2.01
N ILE A 532 19.61 8.00 -2.73
CA ILE A 532 18.39 7.19 -2.69
C ILE A 532 18.63 5.77 -3.20
N LEU A 533 19.51 5.59 -4.20
CA LEU A 533 19.86 4.26 -4.70
C LEU A 533 20.48 3.36 -3.61
N THR A 534 21.36 3.92 -2.78
CA THR A 534 21.98 3.15 -1.69
C THR A 534 20.95 2.89 -0.60
N ALA A 535 20.17 3.91 -0.22
CA ALA A 535 19.13 3.78 0.79
C ALA A 535 18.06 2.73 0.42
N LEU A 536 17.61 2.68 -0.84
CA LEU A 536 16.65 1.69 -1.32
C LEU A 536 17.25 0.27 -1.34
N ARG A 537 18.53 0.13 -1.71
CA ARG A 537 19.23 -1.16 -1.66
C ARG A 537 19.36 -1.66 -0.21
N ASP A 538 19.75 -0.79 0.72
CA ASP A 538 19.87 -1.12 2.14
C ASP A 538 18.51 -1.48 2.75
N GLN A 539 17.45 -0.75 2.41
CA GLN A 539 16.09 -1.06 2.82
C GLN A 539 15.67 -2.45 2.32
N ARG A 540 15.86 -2.73 1.02
CA ARG A 540 15.47 -4.00 0.42
C ARG A 540 16.28 -5.16 0.99
N LEU A 541 17.55 -4.94 1.31
CA LEU A 541 18.38 -5.92 2.00
C LEU A 541 17.84 -6.21 3.40
N ALA A 542 17.53 -5.18 4.20
CA ALA A 542 16.97 -5.34 5.54
C ALA A 542 15.60 -6.06 5.52
N GLU A 543 14.75 -5.77 4.53
CA GLU A 543 13.48 -6.47 4.31
C GLU A 543 13.68 -7.96 3.99
N LEU A 544 14.66 -8.27 3.13
CA LEU A 544 14.99 -9.65 2.80
C LEU A 544 15.56 -10.40 4.01
N GLU A 545 16.43 -9.78 4.79
CA GLU A 545 16.98 -10.34 6.02
C GLU A 545 15.87 -10.60 7.06
N ALA A 546 14.93 -9.66 7.24
CA ALA A 546 13.79 -9.85 8.14
C ALA A 546 12.88 -11.01 7.68
N ARG A 547 12.60 -11.09 6.38
CA ARG A 547 11.82 -12.20 5.80
C ARG A 547 12.52 -13.55 5.94
N LEU A 548 13.84 -13.59 5.83
CA LEU A 548 14.62 -14.79 6.07
C LEU A 548 14.52 -15.22 7.54
N ALA A 549 14.69 -14.28 8.48
CA ALA A 549 14.55 -14.57 9.90
C ALA A 549 13.15 -15.07 10.28
N GLU A 550 12.08 -14.50 9.71
CA GLU A 550 10.70 -14.96 9.92
C GLU A 550 10.49 -16.39 9.39
N ARG A 551 11.05 -16.70 8.21
CA ARG A 551 11.00 -18.05 7.64
C ARG A 551 11.75 -19.05 8.51
N ASP A 552 12.92 -18.68 9.02
CA ASP A 552 13.70 -19.54 9.90
C ASP A 552 12.97 -19.80 11.23
N ALA A 553 12.33 -18.78 11.82
CA ALA A 553 11.50 -18.94 13.01
C ALA A 553 10.28 -19.85 12.76
N SER A 554 9.62 -19.68 11.60
CA SER A 554 8.48 -20.52 11.20
C SER A 554 8.91 -21.97 10.99
N LEU A 555 10.08 -22.20 10.39
CA LEU A 555 10.65 -23.54 10.21
C LEU A 555 10.94 -24.19 11.56
N ALA A 556 11.53 -23.47 12.51
CA ALA A 556 11.78 -23.97 13.86
C ALA A 556 10.47 -24.36 14.58
N GLN A 557 9.44 -23.52 14.50
CA GLN A 557 8.14 -23.82 15.12
C GLN A 557 7.46 -25.06 14.50
N LEU A 558 7.55 -25.21 13.18
CA LEU A 558 7.03 -26.41 12.49
C LEU A 558 7.79 -27.67 12.90
N GLN A 559 9.10 -27.58 13.10
CA GLN A 559 9.91 -28.70 13.60
C GLN A 559 9.48 -29.10 15.02
N ASP A 560 9.25 -28.14 15.92
CA ASP A 560 8.78 -28.44 17.28
C ASP A 560 7.38 -29.09 17.28
N LEU A 561 6.46 -28.60 16.43
CA LEU A 561 5.13 -29.19 16.28
C LEU A 561 5.20 -30.63 15.75
N LEU A 562 6.11 -30.95 14.83
CA LEU A 562 6.33 -32.31 14.37
C LEU A 562 6.78 -33.22 15.52
N VAL A 563 7.74 -32.78 16.33
CA VAL A 563 8.20 -33.53 17.52
C VAL A 563 7.05 -33.80 18.50
N GLN A 564 6.20 -32.81 18.75
CA GLN A 564 5.03 -32.97 19.64
C GLN A 564 3.98 -33.93 19.07
N ARG A 565 3.73 -33.90 17.75
CA ARG A 565 2.82 -34.84 17.10
C ARG A 565 3.35 -36.27 17.15
N ASP A 566 4.65 -36.46 16.91
CA ASP A 566 5.27 -37.78 17.01
C ASP A 566 5.16 -38.35 18.44
N ALA A 567 5.37 -37.52 19.47
CA ALA A 567 5.17 -37.92 20.85
C ALA A 567 3.70 -38.29 21.16
N SER A 568 2.75 -37.51 20.64
CA SER A 568 1.31 -37.78 20.81
C SER A 568 0.87 -39.07 20.10
N LEU A 569 1.42 -39.33 18.90
CA LEU A 569 1.18 -40.57 18.16
C LEU A 569 1.69 -41.79 18.93
N ALA A 570 2.89 -41.70 19.51
CA ALA A 570 3.44 -42.76 20.35
C ALA A 570 2.53 -43.04 21.57
N GLN A 571 2.05 -41.99 22.25
CA GLN A 571 1.14 -42.15 23.39
C GLN A 571 -0.20 -42.80 22.99
N LEU A 572 -0.77 -42.41 21.84
CA LEU A 572 -2.01 -43.01 21.34
C LEU A 572 -1.82 -44.48 20.96
N GLN A 573 -0.66 -44.85 20.42
CA GLN A 573 -0.31 -46.24 20.13
C GLN A 573 -0.24 -47.07 21.42
N ASP A 574 0.37 -46.55 22.47
CA ASP A 574 0.42 -47.23 23.78
C ASP A 574 -0.98 -47.41 24.38
N LEU A 575 -1.85 -46.40 24.30
CA LEU A 575 -3.23 -46.49 24.78
C LEU A 575 -4.05 -47.51 23.98
N LEU A 576 -3.88 -47.57 22.66
CA LEU A 576 -4.50 -48.60 21.82
C LEU A 576 -4.06 -50.00 22.25
N ALA A 577 -2.75 -50.21 22.46
CA ALA A 577 -2.23 -51.49 22.93
C ALA A 577 -2.80 -51.90 24.30
N GLN A 578 -2.93 -50.97 25.25
CA GLN A 578 -3.55 -51.23 26.56
C GLN A 578 -5.04 -51.58 26.45
N ARG A 579 -5.76 -50.87 25.57
CA ARG A 579 -7.17 -51.13 25.30
C ARG A 579 -7.35 -52.52 24.69
N ASP A 580 -6.55 -52.89 23.71
CA ASP A 580 -6.61 -54.21 23.06
C ASP A 580 -6.34 -55.34 24.07
N ALA A 581 -5.35 -55.15 24.96
CA ALA A 581 -5.10 -56.08 26.06
C ALA A 581 -6.28 -56.22 27.03
N SER A 582 -6.97 -55.11 27.33
CA SER A 582 -8.16 -55.11 28.18
C SER A 582 -9.35 -55.80 27.53
N PHE A 583 -9.56 -55.60 26.22
CA PHE A 583 -10.57 -56.32 25.44
C PHE A 583 -10.33 -57.82 25.46
N ALA A 584 -9.09 -58.26 25.22
CA ALA A 584 -8.73 -59.68 25.29
C ALA A 584 -9.01 -60.30 26.68
N GLN A 585 -8.75 -59.56 27.77
CA GLN A 585 -9.09 -60.01 29.12
C GLN A 585 -10.60 -60.13 29.35
N LEU A 586 -11.38 -59.15 28.89
CA LEU A 586 -12.85 -59.18 28.99
C LEU A 586 -13.45 -60.33 28.18
N GLU A 587 -12.94 -60.60 26.98
CA GLU A 587 -13.34 -61.75 26.16
C GLU A 587 -13.08 -63.08 26.89
N ALA A 588 -11.92 -63.23 27.53
CA ALA A 588 -11.61 -64.41 28.33
C ALA A 588 -12.57 -64.58 29.52
N LEU A 589 -12.90 -63.50 30.22
CA LEU A 589 -13.87 -63.48 31.33
C LEU A 589 -15.29 -63.83 30.87
N LEU A 590 -15.71 -63.32 29.71
CA LEU A 590 -17.01 -63.66 29.12
C LEU A 590 -17.08 -65.14 28.76
N ALA A 591 -16.03 -65.70 28.16
CA ALA A 591 -15.96 -67.12 27.84
C ALA A 591 -16.05 -68.01 29.10
N ASP A 592 -15.38 -67.63 30.18
CA ASP A 592 -15.45 -68.33 31.47
C ASP A 592 -16.87 -68.26 32.10
N ARG A 593 -17.50 -67.09 32.03
CA ARG A 593 -18.88 -66.89 32.48
C ARG A 593 -19.87 -67.73 31.68
N ASP A 594 -19.75 -67.76 30.36
CA ASP A 594 -20.62 -68.56 29.50
C ASP A 594 -20.48 -70.06 29.80
N SER A 595 -19.25 -70.53 30.06
CA SER A 595 -19.01 -71.90 30.52
C SER A 595 -19.68 -72.18 31.87
N THR A 596 -19.55 -71.26 32.82
CA THR A 596 -20.19 -71.36 34.15
C THR A 596 -21.71 -71.39 34.05
N LEU A 597 -22.31 -70.52 33.22
CA LEU A 597 -23.75 -70.48 32.97
C LEU A 597 -24.24 -71.78 32.35
N SER A 598 -23.51 -72.32 31.37
CA SER A 598 -23.80 -73.62 30.77
C SER A 598 -23.81 -74.73 31.82
N HIS A 599 -22.80 -74.76 32.69
CA HIS A 599 -22.72 -75.72 33.80
C HIS A 599 -23.87 -75.59 34.81
N LEU A 600 -24.22 -74.36 35.20
CA LEU A 600 -25.34 -74.10 36.11
C LEU A 600 -26.67 -74.50 35.48
N LYS A 601 -26.87 -74.21 34.20
CA LYS A 601 -28.08 -74.58 33.45
C LYS A 601 -28.26 -76.09 33.40
N ALA A 602 -27.20 -76.83 33.06
CA ALA A 602 -27.23 -78.29 33.09
C ALA A 602 -27.56 -78.86 34.48
N ARG A 603 -27.14 -78.18 35.56
CA ARG A 603 -27.44 -78.57 36.93
C ARG A 603 -28.90 -78.27 37.31
N VAL A 604 -29.44 -77.14 36.88
CA VAL A 604 -30.86 -76.79 37.05
C VAL A 604 -31.73 -77.81 36.31
N ASP A 605 -31.45 -78.08 35.04
CA ASP A 605 -32.19 -79.06 34.23
C ASP A 605 -32.20 -80.45 34.90
N LYS A 606 -31.05 -80.86 35.48
CA LYS A 606 -30.94 -82.11 36.24
C LYS A 606 -31.80 -82.09 37.52
N LEU A 607 -31.80 -80.99 38.27
CA LEU A 607 -32.60 -80.84 39.49
C LEU A 607 -34.11 -80.83 39.16
N ASP A 608 -34.52 -80.16 38.09
CA ASP A 608 -35.91 -80.14 37.63
C ASP A 608 -36.35 -81.55 37.23
N THR A 609 -35.51 -82.30 36.51
CA THR A 609 -35.78 -83.71 36.19
C THR A 609 -35.94 -84.56 37.46
N GLN A 610 -35.10 -84.35 38.48
CA GLN A 610 -35.22 -85.05 39.76
C GLN A 610 -36.48 -84.64 40.53
N LEU A 611 -36.85 -83.36 40.50
CA LEU A 611 -38.08 -82.85 41.11
C LEU A 611 -39.31 -83.46 40.44
N GLU A 612 -39.35 -83.53 39.12
CA GLU A 612 -40.42 -84.20 38.36
C GLU A 612 -40.52 -85.69 38.72
N GLN A 613 -39.39 -86.38 38.87
CA GLN A 613 -39.37 -87.78 39.31
C GLN A 613 -39.96 -87.95 40.72
N VAL A 614 -39.59 -87.06 41.66
CA VAL A 614 -40.14 -87.06 43.03
C VAL A 614 -41.64 -86.76 43.00
N MET A 615 -42.07 -85.73 42.26
CA MET A 615 -43.47 -85.34 42.12
C MET A 615 -44.32 -86.44 41.45
N ASN A 616 -43.72 -87.24 40.57
CA ASN A 616 -44.39 -88.35 39.92
C ASN A 616 -44.33 -89.67 40.69
N SER A 617 -43.56 -89.75 41.77
CA SER A 617 -43.41 -90.94 42.60
C SER A 617 -44.72 -91.33 43.30
N VAL A 618 -44.87 -92.63 43.57
CA VAL A 618 -46.02 -93.21 44.27
C VAL A 618 -46.17 -92.60 45.66
N PHE A 619 -45.06 -92.35 46.36
CA PHE A 619 -45.06 -91.76 47.70
C PHE A 619 -45.56 -90.31 47.70
N TRP A 620 -45.13 -89.49 46.74
CA TRP A 620 -45.62 -88.11 46.60
C TRP A 620 -47.10 -88.07 46.27
N LYS A 621 -47.57 -88.91 45.33
CA LYS A 621 -49.00 -88.97 44.97
C LYS A 621 -49.87 -89.51 46.11
N ALA A 622 -49.41 -90.52 46.85
CA ALA A 622 -50.16 -91.11 47.97
C ALA A 622 -50.34 -90.16 49.17
N THR A 623 -49.39 -89.24 49.39
CA THR A 623 -49.41 -88.26 50.49
C THR A 623 -50.19 -86.97 50.16
N ALA A 624 -50.81 -86.87 48.98
CA ALA A 624 -51.58 -85.69 48.56
C ALA A 624 -52.71 -85.26 49.52
N PRO A 625 -53.48 -86.18 50.16
CA PRO A 625 -54.52 -85.79 51.12
C PRO A 625 -53.94 -85.12 52.38
N LEU A 626 -52.79 -85.63 52.87
CA LEU A 626 -52.08 -85.07 54.02
C LEU A 626 -51.51 -83.69 53.70
N ARG A 627 -51.00 -83.47 52.47
CA ARG A 627 -50.50 -82.15 52.05
C ARG A 627 -51.59 -81.09 51.96
N LYS A 628 -52.79 -81.44 51.45
CA LYS A 628 -53.95 -80.53 51.43
C LYS A 628 -54.45 -80.18 52.84
N LEU A 629 -54.32 -81.10 53.79
CA LEU A 629 -54.60 -80.82 55.20
C LEU A 629 -53.61 -79.80 55.78
N THR A 630 -52.31 -79.94 55.52
CA THR A 630 -51.31 -78.94 55.94
C THR A 630 -51.51 -77.57 55.27
N ASP A 631 -51.88 -77.51 53.99
CA ASP A 631 -52.18 -76.23 53.31
C ASP A 631 -53.45 -75.57 53.89
N PHE A 632 -54.47 -76.37 54.25
CA PHE A 632 -55.66 -75.88 54.94
C PHE A 632 -55.34 -75.33 56.34
N PHE A 633 -54.45 -75.98 57.09
CA PHE A 633 -53.97 -75.47 58.38
C PHE A 633 -53.07 -74.23 58.23
N HIS A 634 -52.31 -74.11 57.14
CA HIS A 634 -51.53 -72.90 56.85
C HIS A 634 -52.41 -71.72 56.40
N PHE A 635 -53.53 -71.98 55.72
CA PHE A 635 -54.50 -70.94 55.36
C PHE A 635 -55.29 -70.44 56.59
N LEU A 636 -55.51 -71.27 57.60
CA LEU A 636 -56.15 -70.88 58.87
C LEU A 636 -55.20 -70.15 59.85
N THR A 637 -53.90 -70.10 59.56
CA THR A 637 -52.88 -69.45 60.39
C THR A 637 -52.25 -68.20 59.74
N ARG A 638 -52.81 -67.75 58.61
CA ARG A 638 -52.65 -66.39 58.06
C ARG A 638 -53.96 -65.64 58.21
#